data_AF-A0A7R9HX71-F1
#
_entry.id   AF-A0A7R9HX71-F1
#
_cell.length_a   1.000
_cell.length_b   1.000
_cell.length_c   1.000
_cell.angle_alpha   90.00
_cell.angle_beta   90.00
_cell.angle_gamma   90.00
#
_symmetry.space_group_name_H-M   'P 1'
#
loop_
_entity.id
_entity.type
_entity.pdbx_description
1 polymer ?
#
loop_
_entity_poly.entity_id
_entity_poly.type
_entity_poly.pdbx_seq_one_letter_code
_entity_poly.pdbx_strand_id
1 'polypeptide(L)'
;MYRRQIRDTLNPFELREIEFKQLFRMSRRLAIDLCEILSPHLEGQRNNRLPVHTLVLTAIIFFATGSYQRAVGRDFCLAVSQKSVSNCVRSISLLITQHLSVRWIKFPQTFKQREQRKNQ
;
A
#
# COMPACT_ATOMS: atom_id res chain seq x y z
N MET A 1 4.46 -21.86 -11.58
CA MET A 1 5.87 -21.54 -11.33
C MET A 1 6.30 -20.23 -11.97
N TYR A 2 5.92 -19.93 -13.22
CA TYR A 2 6.29 -18.71 -13.95
C TYR A 2 6.00 -17.36 -13.23
N ARG A 3 4.84 -17.23 -12.59
CA ARG A 3 4.46 -16.01 -11.84
C ARG A 3 5.33 -15.71 -10.60
N ARG A 4 5.98 -16.72 -10.02
CA ARG A 4 6.86 -16.53 -8.86
C ARG A 4 8.21 -15.97 -9.30
N GLN A 5 8.78 -16.50 -10.39
CA GLN A 5 10.04 -16.02 -10.96
C GLN A 5 9.96 -14.56 -11.44
N ILE A 6 8.87 -14.13 -12.06
CA ILE A 6 8.69 -12.72 -12.49
C ILE A 6 8.67 -11.76 -11.29
N ARG A 7 8.05 -12.17 -10.18
CA ARG A 7 8.00 -11.39 -8.93
C ARG A 7 9.39 -11.18 -8.33
N ASP A 8 10.24 -12.20 -8.42
CA ASP A 8 11.58 -12.17 -7.85
C ASP A 8 12.57 -11.37 -8.73
N THR A 9 12.26 -11.12 -10.01
CA THR A 9 13.14 -10.38 -10.95
C THR A 9 12.93 -8.86 -11.02
N LEU A 10 11.85 -8.32 -10.45
CA LEU A 10 11.55 -6.87 -10.50
C LEU A 10 11.26 -6.35 -9.09
N ASN A 11 12.31 -5.94 -8.38
CA ASN A 11 12.17 -5.26 -7.09
C ASN A 11 11.61 -3.84 -7.34
N PRO A 12 10.37 -3.51 -6.92
CA PRO A 12 9.79 -2.20 -7.22
C PRO A 12 10.57 -1.04 -6.58
N PHE A 13 11.36 -1.31 -5.54
CA PHE A 13 12.20 -0.30 -4.90
C PHE A 13 13.47 0.03 -5.70
N GLU A 14 13.77 -0.66 -6.79
CA GLU A 14 14.87 -0.34 -7.70
C GLU A 14 14.45 0.63 -8.82
N LEU A 15 13.14 0.83 -9.03
CA LEU A 15 12.60 1.82 -9.99
C LEU A 15 13.11 3.22 -9.68
N ARG A 16 13.34 4.07 -10.69
CA ARG A 16 13.71 5.47 -10.44
C ARG A 16 12.62 6.18 -9.64
N GLU A 17 12.98 7.16 -8.81
CA GLU A 17 12.02 7.81 -7.91
C GLU A 17 10.81 8.42 -8.65
N ILE A 18 11.03 8.95 -9.86
CA ILE A 18 9.97 9.50 -10.71
C ILE A 18 8.98 8.40 -11.12
N GLU A 19 9.49 7.24 -11.55
CA GLU A 19 8.67 6.08 -11.97
C GLU A 19 7.91 5.51 -10.77
N PHE A 20 8.60 5.39 -9.63
CA PHE A 20 8.00 4.93 -8.38
C PHE A 20 6.83 5.83 -7.96
N LYS A 21 7.04 7.16 -7.95
CA LYS A 21 6.00 8.13 -7.63
C LYS A 21 4.84 8.11 -8.61
N GLN A 22 5.10 7.93 -9.92
CA GLN A 22 4.03 7.82 -10.90
C GLN A 22 3.15 6.59 -10.67
N LEU A 23 3.77 5.47 -10.28
CA LEU A 23 3.09 4.20 -10.08
C LEU A 23 2.34 4.12 -8.74
N PHE A 24 3.02 4.49 -7.65
CA PHE A 24 2.52 4.33 -6.28
C PHE A 24 1.92 5.61 -5.70
N ARG A 25 2.05 6.76 -6.39
CA ARG A 25 1.56 8.09 -5.95
C ARG A 25 2.15 8.54 -4.60
N MET A 26 3.28 7.97 -4.21
CA MET A 26 4.06 8.35 -3.02
C MET A 26 5.55 8.13 -3.26
N SER A 27 6.39 8.70 -2.39
CA SER A 27 7.84 8.50 -2.46
C SER A 27 8.23 7.08 -2.03
N ARG A 28 9.37 6.61 -2.54
CA ARG A 28 9.92 5.30 -2.17
C ARG A 28 10.18 5.20 -0.67
N ARG A 29 10.74 6.27 -0.08
CA ARG A 29 10.98 6.39 1.37
C ARG A 29 9.72 6.13 2.18
N LEU A 30 8.60 6.80 1.85
CA LEU A 30 7.34 6.61 2.56
C LEU A 30 6.79 5.19 2.42
N ALA A 31 6.96 4.56 1.26
CA ALA A 31 6.55 3.17 1.07
C ALA A 31 7.38 2.20 1.91
N ILE A 32 8.69 2.43 2.04
CA ILE A 32 9.57 1.64 2.92
C ILE A 32 9.19 1.84 4.38
N ASP A 33 9.03 3.10 4.82
CA ASP A 33 8.65 3.42 6.20
C ASP A 33 7.29 2.77 6.54
N LEU A 34 6.35 2.75 5.59
CA LEU A 34 5.06 2.06 5.77
C LEU A 34 5.24 0.54 5.89
N CYS A 35 6.16 -0.07 5.14
CA CYS A 35 6.48 -1.50 5.31
C CYS A 35 7.03 -1.77 6.71
N GLU A 36 7.94 -0.94 7.21
CA GLU A 36 8.53 -1.07 8.55
C GLU A 36 7.47 -0.93 9.65
N ILE A 37 6.60 0.08 9.56
CA ILE A 37 5.51 0.31 10.52
C ILE A 37 4.54 -0.89 10.56
N LEU A 38 4.25 -1.49 9.40
CA LEU A 38 3.27 -2.56 9.28
C LEU A 38 3.86 -3.97 9.50
N SER A 39 5.19 -4.15 9.39
CA SER A 39 5.85 -5.47 9.50
C SER A 39 5.46 -6.23 10.77
N PRO A 40 5.53 -5.62 11.99
CA PRO A 40 5.21 -6.32 13.23
C PRO A 40 3.78 -6.86 13.28
N HIS A 41 2.85 -6.20 12.59
CA HIS A 41 1.44 -6.58 12.54
C HIS A 41 1.13 -7.60 11.44
N LEU A 42 1.98 -7.69 10.42
CA LEU A 42 1.86 -8.63 9.31
C LEU A 42 2.55 -9.96 9.58
N GLU A 43 3.65 -9.98 10.34
CA GLU A 43 4.38 -11.18 10.73
C GLU A 43 3.56 -12.11 11.64
N GLY A 44 2.67 -11.55 12.47
CA GLY A 44 1.73 -12.31 13.30
C GLY A 44 0.63 -13.03 12.50
N GLN A 45 0.42 -12.68 11.24
CA GLN A 45 -0.55 -13.36 10.37
C GLN A 45 0.10 -14.57 9.70
N ARG A 46 0.06 -15.71 10.42
CA ARG A 46 0.60 -17.05 10.04
C ARG A 46 0.31 -17.56 8.61
N ASN A 47 -0.57 -16.90 7.84
CA ASN A 47 -1.00 -17.33 6.51
C ASN A 47 -0.55 -16.42 5.35
N ASN A 48 0.25 -15.38 5.59
CA ASN A 48 0.71 -14.52 4.50
C ASN A 48 1.79 -15.21 3.66
N ARG A 49 1.39 -15.72 2.48
CA ARG A 49 2.29 -16.32 1.47
C ARG A 49 3.10 -15.28 0.68
N LEU A 50 2.91 -13.99 0.95
CA LEU A 50 3.54 -12.88 0.25
C LEU A 50 4.46 -12.12 1.22
N PRO A 51 5.65 -11.66 0.76
CA PRO A 51 6.49 -10.76 1.54
C PRO A 51 5.75 -9.50 1.97
N VAL A 52 6.13 -8.91 3.11
CA VAL A 52 5.52 -7.68 3.65
C VAL A 52 5.46 -6.57 2.60
N HIS A 53 6.58 -6.28 1.94
CA HIS A 53 6.62 -5.23 0.91
C HIS A 53 5.67 -5.53 -0.25
N THR A 54 5.50 -6.79 -0.65
CA THR A 54 4.57 -7.18 -1.71
C THR A 54 3.14 -6.90 -1.29
N LEU A 55 2.76 -7.22 -0.06
CA LEU A 55 1.41 -6.93 0.47
C LEU A 55 1.13 -5.42 0.47
N VAL A 56 2.06 -4.65 1.02
CA VAL A 56 1.96 -3.20 1.17
C VAL A 56 1.88 -2.52 -0.21
N LEU A 57 2.82 -2.81 -1.11
CA LEU A 57 2.85 -2.23 -2.45
C LEU A 57 1.63 -2.64 -3.29
N THR A 58 1.11 -3.87 -3.13
CA THR A 58 -0.14 -4.32 -3.79
C THR A 58 -1.33 -3.45 -3.36
N ALA A 59 -1.43 -3.13 -2.08
CA ALA A 59 -2.51 -2.28 -1.59
C ALA A 59 -2.33 -0.83 -2.05
N ILE A 60 -1.10 -0.29 -2.00
CA ILE A 60 -0.81 1.08 -2.42
C ILE A 60 -1.14 1.29 -3.90
N ILE A 61 -0.69 0.41 -4.80
CA ILE A 61 -0.99 0.56 -6.23
C ILE A 61 -2.50 0.52 -6.49
N PHE A 62 -3.24 -0.28 -5.72
CA PHE A 62 -4.70 -0.30 -5.78
C PHE A 62 -5.30 1.04 -5.35
N PHE A 63 -4.89 1.59 -4.20
CA PHE A 63 -5.36 2.90 -3.72
C PHE A 63 -5.00 4.04 -4.68
N ALA A 64 -3.80 4.00 -5.25
CA ALA A 64 -3.28 4.99 -6.19
C ALA A 64 -4.02 5.01 -7.54
N THR A 65 -4.52 3.86 -7.99
CA THR A 65 -5.11 3.71 -9.33
C THR A 65 -6.62 3.56 -9.33
N GLY A 66 -7.22 3.18 -8.19
CA GLY A 66 -8.64 2.91 -8.05
C GLY A 66 -9.18 1.78 -8.93
N SER A 67 -8.31 1.02 -9.60
CA SER A 67 -8.70 0.06 -10.64
C SER A 67 -8.14 -1.33 -10.35
N TYR A 68 -9.06 -2.26 -10.04
CA TYR A 68 -8.77 -3.69 -9.96
C TYR A 68 -8.13 -4.22 -11.25
N GLN A 69 -8.60 -3.76 -12.41
CA GLN A 69 -8.15 -4.25 -13.72
C GLN A 69 -6.77 -3.74 -14.11
N ARG A 70 -6.37 -2.50 -13.76
CA ARG A 70 -5.00 -2.02 -14.03
C ARG A 70 -3.96 -2.62 -13.10
N ALA A 71 -4.31 -2.88 -11.84
CA ALA A 71 -3.43 -3.56 -10.89
C ALA A 71 -3.19 -5.03 -11.26
N VAL A 72 -4.15 -5.68 -11.93
CA VAL A 72 -4.07 -7.07 -12.39
C VAL A 72 -3.53 -7.19 -13.82
N GLY A 73 -3.80 -6.20 -14.69
CA GLY A 73 -3.52 -6.24 -16.13
C GLY A 73 -2.20 -5.62 -16.57
N ARG A 74 -1.55 -4.77 -15.76
CA ARG A 74 -0.12 -4.49 -15.95
C ARG A 74 0.67 -5.56 -15.21
N ASP A 75 1.12 -6.55 -15.97
CA ASP A 75 1.98 -7.69 -15.60
C ASP A 75 3.26 -7.34 -14.81
N PHE A 76 3.51 -6.07 -14.49
CA PHE A 76 4.82 -5.59 -14.08
C PHE A 76 5.04 -5.53 -12.56
N CYS A 77 3.99 -5.49 -11.73
CA CYS A 77 4.25 -5.10 -10.34
C CYS A 77 4.51 -6.26 -9.39
N LEU A 78 3.64 -7.28 -9.28
CA LEU A 78 3.81 -8.27 -8.19
C LEU A 78 3.34 -9.71 -8.51
N ALA A 79 2.84 -9.97 -9.72
CA ALA A 79 2.31 -11.28 -10.14
C ALA A 79 1.36 -11.91 -9.07
N VAL A 80 0.37 -11.11 -8.64
CA VAL A 80 -0.56 -11.43 -7.54
C VAL A 80 -1.94 -11.73 -8.14
N SER A 81 -2.62 -12.78 -7.66
CA SER A 81 -3.99 -13.10 -8.11
C SER A 81 -4.99 -12.04 -7.65
N GLN A 82 -6.11 -11.86 -8.35
CA GLN A 82 -7.17 -10.92 -7.93
C GLN A 82 -7.64 -11.17 -6.47
N LYS A 83 -7.82 -12.44 -6.08
CA LYS A 83 -8.16 -12.81 -4.69
C LYS A 83 -7.10 -12.34 -3.71
N SER A 84 -5.83 -12.51 -4.06
CA SER A 84 -4.70 -12.04 -3.25
C SER A 84 -4.66 -10.51 -3.18
N VAL A 85 -4.93 -9.78 -4.27
CA VAL A 85 -5.04 -8.31 -4.27
C VAL A 85 -6.13 -7.87 -3.30
N SER A 86 -7.33 -8.46 -3.38
CA SER A 86 -8.44 -8.16 -2.47
C SER A 86 -8.06 -8.38 -1.00
N ASN A 87 -7.38 -9.50 -0.70
CA ASN A 87 -6.87 -9.79 0.64
C ASN A 87 -5.82 -8.76 1.10
N CYS A 88 -4.90 -8.34 0.22
CA CYS A 88 -3.92 -7.29 0.53
C CYS A 88 -4.62 -5.98 0.86
N VAL A 89 -5.53 -5.54 0.00
CA VAL A 89 -6.30 -4.30 0.18
C VAL A 89 -7.04 -4.33 1.52
N ARG A 90 -7.73 -5.43 1.83
CA ARG A 90 -8.45 -5.58 3.10
C ARG A 90 -7.51 -5.52 4.31
N SER A 91 -6.43 -6.32 4.29
CA SER A 91 -5.51 -6.42 5.42
C SER A 91 -4.79 -5.09 5.68
N ILE A 92 -4.22 -4.49 4.62
CA ILE A 92 -3.51 -3.22 4.74
C ILE A 92 -4.45 -2.07 5.11
N SER A 93 -5.68 -2.02 4.57
CA SER A 93 -6.67 -1.02 5.00
C SER A 93 -6.98 -1.09 6.49
N LEU A 94 -7.13 -2.31 7.02
CA LEU A 94 -7.39 -2.54 8.43
C LEU A 94 -6.21 -2.06 9.30
N LEU A 95 -4.98 -2.44 8.94
CA LEU A 95 -3.80 -2.05 9.71
C LEU A 95 -3.54 -0.55 9.66
N ILE A 96 -3.71 0.09 8.50
CA ILE A 96 -3.65 1.54 8.37
C ILE A 96 -4.68 2.20 9.30
N THR A 97 -5.91 1.70 9.30
CA THR A 97 -6.97 2.25 10.16
C THR A 97 -6.63 2.05 11.64
N GLN A 98 -6.15 0.88 12.05
CA GLN A 98 -5.88 0.58 13.46
C GLN A 98 -4.64 1.28 14.01
N HIS A 99 -3.57 1.38 13.23
CA HIS A 99 -2.26 1.82 13.75
C HIS A 99 -1.82 3.19 13.25
N LEU A 100 -2.32 3.62 12.08
CA LEU A 100 -1.89 4.88 11.47
C LEU A 100 -2.94 5.98 11.60
N SER A 101 -4.23 5.68 11.43
CA SER A 101 -5.27 6.73 11.42
C SER A 101 -5.27 7.57 12.69
N VAL A 102 -5.12 6.96 13.87
CA VAL A 102 -5.11 7.65 15.17
C VAL A 102 -3.96 8.65 15.27
N ARG A 103 -2.82 8.33 14.66
CA ARG A 103 -1.60 9.14 14.74
C ARG A 103 -1.62 10.28 13.72
N TRP A 104 -1.98 9.99 12.47
CA TRP A 104 -1.82 10.93 11.35
C TRP A 104 -3.12 11.60 10.88
N ILE A 105 -4.30 11.00 11.13
CA ILE A 105 -5.58 11.56 10.73
C ILE A 105 -6.22 12.28 11.92
N LYS A 106 -6.19 13.62 11.89
CA LYS A 106 -6.83 14.47 12.90
C LYS A 106 -8.05 15.17 12.30
N PHE A 107 -9.23 14.66 12.64
CA PHE A 107 -10.51 15.30 12.28
C PHE A 107 -10.80 16.48 13.20
N PRO A 108 -11.29 17.62 12.66
CA PRO A 108 -11.66 18.77 13.47
C PRO A 108 -12.85 18.43 14.38
N GLN A 109 -12.61 18.46 15.69
CA GLN A 109 -13.59 18.07 16.70
C GLN A 109 -14.49 19.25 17.12
N THR A 110 -14.02 20.49 16.94
CA THR A 110 -14.74 21.68 17.38
C THR A 110 -15.24 22.52 16.20
N PHE A 111 -16.30 23.30 16.43
CA PHE A 111 -16.82 24.25 15.43
C PHE A 111 -15.71 25.22 14.95
N LYS A 112 -14.92 25.77 15.87
CA LYS A 112 -13.79 26.66 15.54
C LYS A 112 -12.76 25.99 14.63
N GLN A 113 -12.38 24.74 14.91
CA GLN A 113 -11.44 23.99 14.06
C GLN A 113 -12.02 23.68 12.67
N ARG A 114 -13.34 23.47 12.58
CA ARG A 114 -14.03 23.25 11.30
C ARG A 114 -14.04 24.53 10.46
N GLU A 115 -14.37 25.66 11.06
CA GLU A 115 -14.38 26.96 10.37
C GLU A 115 -12.97 27.39 9.92
N GLN A 116 -11.94 27.18 10.75
CA GLN A 116 -10.55 27.46 10.37
C GLN A 116 -10.09 26.68 9.13
N ARG A 117 -10.54 25.43 8.95
CA ARG A 117 -10.17 24.61 7.80
C ARG A 117 -10.99 24.90 6.53
N LYS A 118 -12.16 25.55 6.64
CA LYS A 118 -12.94 25.98 5.47
C LYS A 118 -12.36 27.25 4.83
N ASN A 119 -11.67 28.07 5.63
CA ASN A 119 -11.14 29.37 5.23
C ASN A 119 -9.66 29.32 4.83
N GLN A 120 -9.11 28.12 4.65
CA GLN A 120 -7.71 27.84 4.33
C GLN A 120 -7.63 27.16 2.96
#